data_AF-A0A956TGS8-F1
#
_entry.id   AF-A0A956TGS8-F1
#
_cell.length_a   1.000
_cell.length_b   1.000
_cell.length_c   1.000
_cell.angle_alpha   90.00
_cell.angle_beta   90.00
_cell.angle_gamma   90.00
#
_symmetry.space_group_name_H-M   'P 1'
#
loop_
_entity.id
_entity.type
_entity.pdbx_description
1 polymer ?
#
loop_
_entity_poly.entity_id
_entity_poly.type
_entity_poly.pdbx_seq_one_letter_code
_entity_poly.pdbx_strand_id
1 'polypeptide(L)'
;GTILNYLTDRYLSAQVGDNRAPGSLRCLLQERAYNEGKGLCQRLIDYIQGSVRPDGRRGGGLVDQLGQLTRDLDRMAEELKRGFSYFSQKDSAPHSLVLYEATDIEKRYYPAYIKGDKLKQVSDAVLRRLERTVSGLSSDIAGGRTDEWTRALLGESRKVFEPIRNDFHVIKVLFSTMDEQTRGNQLRQMISRSAFWATRSGVLGTFRLPDEQIHPMVGVPGPGAGMTPADASEVTSHVDKFRQYVTREIKSDVRFYPIPDTSEIIFYQEAGGFPINYVSRVLDLRDSYLKLYTEGECLHIECQDKKFPDLAILTKEERVALEEAHECYVLGCMFDILEFRAGEYLWMERDGFQMRPHPLGDRYMVILKLSQTHPLREKLFDQIRAKLDSLLKTSEVDQLAAFAALLSTTKRNAYGDKWGKVSGEEELPFEQMMEVRVISAQEKKISESPLVRKIGPDQLGERMVELQKSPNGLLRERPDGRLAIG
;
A
#
# COMPACT_ATOMS: atom_id res chain seq x y z
N GLY A 1 50.62 -25.79 -93.98
CA GLY A 1 51.24 -25.24 -92.75
C GLY A 1 51.22 -23.73 -92.73
N THR A 2 51.88 -23.09 -93.68
CA THR A 2 52.19 -21.64 -93.67
C THR A 2 50.97 -20.71 -93.68
N ILE A 3 49.91 -21.04 -94.44
CA ILE A 3 48.68 -20.22 -94.51
C ILE A 3 47.90 -20.27 -93.19
N LEU A 4 47.86 -21.45 -92.55
CA LEU A 4 47.15 -21.64 -91.28
C LEU A 4 47.82 -20.84 -90.15
N ASN A 5 49.15 -20.85 -90.10
CA ASN A 5 49.93 -20.06 -89.13
C ASN A 5 49.71 -18.56 -89.34
N TYR A 6 49.73 -18.09 -90.58
CA TYR A 6 49.49 -16.68 -90.90
C TYR A 6 48.08 -16.21 -90.51
N LEU A 7 47.05 -17.02 -90.76
CA LEU A 7 45.67 -16.72 -90.35
C LEU A 7 45.51 -16.75 -88.83
N THR A 8 46.18 -17.68 -88.15
CA THR A 8 46.17 -17.77 -86.69
C THR A 8 46.84 -16.55 -86.06
N ASP A 9 48.00 -16.13 -86.58
CA ASP A 9 48.70 -14.93 -86.10
C ASP A 9 47.92 -13.65 -86.36
N ARG A 10 47.27 -13.51 -87.53
CA ARG A 10 46.38 -12.37 -87.79
C ARG A 10 45.15 -12.37 -86.89
N TYR A 11 44.55 -13.53 -86.63
CA TYR A 11 43.40 -13.65 -85.74
C TYR A 11 43.78 -13.31 -84.29
N LEU A 12 44.91 -13.84 -83.79
CA LEU A 12 45.43 -13.52 -82.47
C LEU A 12 45.82 -12.04 -82.35
N SER A 13 46.44 -11.47 -83.39
CA SER A 13 46.77 -10.05 -83.44
C SER A 13 45.53 -9.16 -83.46
N ALA A 14 44.44 -9.57 -84.11
CA ALA A 14 43.16 -8.86 -84.08
C ALA A 14 42.42 -9.00 -82.74
N GLN A 15 42.56 -10.14 -82.05
CA GLN A 15 41.95 -10.38 -80.74
C GLN A 15 42.69 -9.68 -79.60
N VAL A 16 44.02 -9.67 -79.63
CA VAL A 16 44.86 -9.05 -78.59
C VAL A 16 45.12 -7.56 -78.89
N GLY A 17 45.37 -7.22 -80.16
CA GLY A 17 45.75 -5.90 -80.63
C GLY A 17 47.06 -5.39 -80.06
N ASP A 18 47.35 -4.11 -80.28
CA ASP A 18 48.51 -3.42 -79.73
C ASP A 18 48.09 -2.28 -78.78
N ASN A 19 49.05 -1.46 -78.35
CA ASN A 19 48.76 -0.33 -77.45
C ASN A 19 48.07 0.87 -78.15
N ARG A 20 48.04 0.92 -79.49
CA ARG A 20 47.44 1.99 -80.28
C ARG A 20 46.06 1.60 -80.83
N ALA A 21 45.83 0.30 -81.07
CA ALA A 21 44.59 -0.31 -81.51
C ALA A 21 44.35 -1.59 -80.69
N PRO A 22 43.68 -1.48 -79.52
CA PRO A 22 43.39 -2.64 -78.69
C PRO A 22 42.50 -3.64 -79.44
N GLY A 23 42.85 -4.92 -79.36
CA GLY A 23 42.09 -5.98 -80.01
C GLY A 23 40.80 -6.25 -79.26
N SER A 24 39.87 -6.98 -79.89
CA SER A 24 38.52 -7.21 -79.36
C SER A 24 38.50 -7.79 -77.94
N LEU A 25 39.44 -8.67 -77.58
CA LEU A 25 39.52 -9.27 -76.25
C LEU A 25 39.99 -8.26 -75.19
N ARG A 26 40.91 -7.36 -75.55
CA ARG A 26 41.36 -6.27 -74.67
C ARG A 26 40.24 -5.24 -74.46
N CYS A 27 39.50 -4.90 -75.51
CA CYS A 27 38.32 -4.04 -75.42
C CYS A 27 37.25 -4.66 -74.48
N LEU A 28 36.95 -5.95 -74.63
CA LEU A 28 35.99 -6.65 -73.76
C LEU A 28 36.43 -6.70 -72.29
N LEU A 29 37.73 -6.93 -72.03
CA LEU A 29 38.27 -6.91 -70.66
C LEU A 29 38.25 -5.51 -70.06
N GLN A 30 38.59 -4.47 -70.84
CA GLN A 30 38.50 -3.08 -70.40
C GLN A 30 37.06 -2.67 -70.13
N GLU A 31 36.13 -3.07 -70.98
CA GLU A 31 34.69 -2.84 -70.80
C GLU A 31 34.17 -3.54 -69.54
N ARG A 32 34.58 -4.80 -69.30
CA ARG A 32 34.23 -5.53 -68.08
C ARG A 32 34.80 -4.87 -66.83
N ALA A 33 36.09 -4.52 -66.83
CA ALA A 33 36.73 -3.83 -65.70
C ALA A 33 36.10 -2.46 -65.44
N TYR A 34 35.74 -1.73 -66.50
CA TYR A 34 35.02 -0.47 -66.40
C TYR A 34 33.63 -0.66 -65.79
N ASN A 35 32.88 -1.67 -66.23
CA ASN A 35 31.55 -1.97 -65.71
C ASN A 35 31.59 -2.45 -64.24
N GLU A 36 32.58 -3.26 -63.86
CA GLU A 36 32.80 -3.67 -62.47
C GLU A 36 33.20 -2.49 -61.58
N GLY A 37 34.12 -1.62 -62.06
CA GLY A 37 34.50 -0.39 -61.37
C GLY A 37 33.32 0.58 -61.21
N LYS A 38 32.54 0.80 -62.27
CA LYS A 38 31.31 1.58 -62.25
C LYS A 38 30.30 1.01 -61.25
N GLY A 39 30.12 -0.31 -61.22
CA GLY A 39 29.25 -1.00 -60.25
C GLY A 39 29.73 -0.88 -58.80
N LEU A 40 31.04 -0.88 -58.56
CA LEU A 40 31.62 -0.61 -57.24
C LEU A 40 31.37 0.84 -56.80
N CYS A 41 31.68 1.81 -57.67
CA CYS A 41 31.44 3.23 -57.39
C CYS A 41 29.96 3.51 -57.12
N GLN A 42 29.05 2.90 -57.89
CA GLN A 42 27.61 3.06 -57.68
C GLN A 42 27.18 2.50 -56.31
N ARG A 43 27.65 1.31 -55.93
CA ARG A 43 27.38 0.73 -54.60
C ARG A 43 27.93 1.60 -53.46
N LEU A 44 29.11 2.18 -53.62
CA LEU A 44 29.67 3.12 -52.64
C LEU A 44 28.84 4.41 -52.54
N ILE A 45 28.42 4.96 -53.67
CA ILE A 45 27.55 6.14 -53.72
C ILE A 45 26.22 5.84 -53.02
N ASP A 46 25.60 4.70 -53.30
CA ASP A 46 24.33 4.32 -52.70
C ASP A 46 24.48 4.00 -51.20
N TYR A 47 25.64 3.49 -50.75
CA TYR A 47 25.94 3.32 -49.33
C TYR A 47 26.13 4.66 -48.60
N ILE A 48 26.84 5.62 -49.21
CA ILE A 48 27.11 6.93 -48.62
C ILE A 48 25.85 7.81 -48.62
N GLN A 49 25.17 7.90 -49.76
CA GLN A 49 24.07 8.84 -50.00
C GLN A 49 22.69 8.21 -49.81
N GLY A 50 22.58 6.89 -49.84
CA GLY A 50 21.30 6.18 -49.75
C GLY A 50 20.65 5.95 -51.11
N SER A 51 19.63 5.09 -51.11
CA SER A 51 18.80 4.78 -52.28
C SER A 51 17.81 5.90 -52.56
N VAL A 52 17.51 6.14 -53.85
CA VAL A 52 16.47 7.09 -54.25
C VAL A 52 15.10 6.55 -53.82
N ARG A 53 14.40 7.30 -52.97
CA ARG A 53 13.03 7.03 -52.54
C ARG A 53 12.04 7.44 -53.62
N PRO A 54 10.77 6.99 -53.55
CA PRO A 54 9.73 7.32 -54.54
C PRO A 54 9.46 8.82 -54.71
N ASP A 55 9.85 9.65 -53.73
CA ASP A 55 9.75 11.11 -53.73
C ASP A 55 10.94 11.81 -54.42
N GLY A 56 11.87 11.06 -55.00
CA GLY A 56 13.06 11.58 -55.67
C GLY A 56 14.19 12.00 -54.73
N ARG A 57 14.01 11.89 -53.40
CA ARG A 57 15.07 12.17 -52.41
C ARG A 57 15.88 10.90 -52.17
N ARG A 58 17.20 11.03 -52.01
CA ARG A 58 18.03 9.92 -51.53
C ARG A 58 17.84 9.76 -50.02
N GLY A 59 17.70 8.51 -49.57
CA GLY A 59 17.28 8.15 -48.23
C GLY A 59 18.01 6.91 -47.70
N GLY A 60 18.47 6.95 -46.45
CA GLY A 60 18.96 5.77 -45.71
C GLY A 60 20.46 5.46 -45.81
N GLY A 61 21.25 6.31 -46.48
CA GLY A 61 22.71 6.21 -46.51
C GLY A 61 23.38 6.75 -45.26
N LEU A 62 24.71 6.65 -45.18
CA LEU A 62 25.51 7.16 -44.06
C LEU A 62 25.24 8.63 -43.73
N VAL A 63 25.02 9.49 -44.74
CA VAL A 63 24.75 10.92 -44.53
C VAL A 63 23.44 11.13 -43.75
N ASP A 64 22.38 10.41 -44.10
CA ASP A 64 21.10 10.51 -43.39
C ASP A 64 21.19 9.90 -41.98
N GLN A 65 21.96 8.84 -41.82
CA GLN A 65 22.20 8.22 -40.50
C GLN A 65 22.95 9.17 -39.57
N LEU A 66 23.97 9.88 -40.08
CA LEU A 66 24.67 10.94 -39.34
C LEU A 66 23.74 12.12 -39.03
N GLY A 67 22.92 12.54 -39.99
CA GLY A 67 21.93 13.60 -39.76
C GLY A 67 20.85 13.22 -38.74
N GLN A 68 20.47 11.93 -38.68
CA GLN A 68 19.58 11.42 -37.64
C GLN A 68 20.28 11.42 -36.27
N LEU A 69 21.53 10.94 -36.20
CA LEU A 69 22.32 10.97 -34.97
C LEU A 69 22.47 12.38 -34.40
N THR A 70 22.78 13.36 -35.25
CA THR A 70 22.90 14.77 -34.82
C THR A 70 21.60 15.25 -34.19
N ARG A 71 20.45 15.00 -34.83
CA ARG A 71 19.13 15.38 -34.28
C ARG A 71 18.83 14.70 -32.96
N ASP A 72 19.19 13.42 -32.82
CA ASP A 72 18.94 12.66 -31.60
C ASP A 72 19.87 13.13 -30.45
N LEU A 73 21.13 13.47 -30.76
CA LEU A 73 22.05 14.09 -29.80
C LEU A 73 21.60 15.49 -29.38
N ASP A 74 21.11 16.30 -30.33
CA ASP A 74 20.56 17.63 -30.04
C ASP A 74 19.34 17.52 -29.13
N ARG A 75 18.43 16.59 -29.42
CA ARG A 75 17.28 16.30 -28.56
C ARG A 75 17.71 15.85 -27.16
N MET A 76 18.68 14.95 -27.06
CA MET A 76 19.21 14.51 -25.77
C MET A 76 19.83 15.68 -24.99
N ALA A 77 20.56 16.57 -25.67
CA ALA A 77 21.12 17.78 -25.06
C ALA A 77 20.02 18.73 -24.57
N GLU A 78 18.94 18.90 -25.33
CA GLU A 78 17.76 19.67 -24.90
C GLU A 78 17.07 19.05 -23.68
N GLU A 79 16.87 17.73 -23.66
CA GLU A 79 16.28 17.01 -22.54
C GLU A 79 17.14 17.14 -21.27
N LEU A 80 18.46 17.03 -21.40
CA LEU A 80 19.40 17.27 -20.30
C LEU A 80 19.35 18.71 -19.79
N LYS A 81 19.27 19.69 -20.70
CA LYS A 81 19.10 21.12 -20.33
C LYS A 81 17.79 21.36 -19.59
N ARG A 82 16.69 20.78 -20.05
CA ARG A 82 15.38 20.87 -19.36
C ARG A 82 15.45 20.23 -17.97
N GLY A 83 16.08 19.07 -17.84
CA GLY A 83 16.32 18.41 -16.55
C GLY A 83 17.13 19.31 -15.60
N PHE A 84 18.22 19.90 -16.09
CA PHE A 84 19.01 20.87 -15.32
C PHE A 84 18.16 22.07 -14.88
N SER A 85 17.36 22.65 -15.78
CA SER A 85 16.48 23.77 -15.44
C SER A 85 15.47 23.41 -14.35
N TYR A 86 14.91 22.20 -14.34
CA TYR A 86 14.02 21.72 -13.28
C TYR A 86 14.73 21.72 -11.91
N PHE A 87 15.93 21.16 -11.82
CA PHE A 87 16.72 21.13 -10.56
C PHE A 87 17.32 22.49 -10.18
N SER A 88 17.33 23.47 -11.10
CA SER A 88 17.81 24.82 -10.82
C SER A 88 16.78 25.73 -10.14
N GLN A 89 15.51 25.31 -10.10
CA GLN A 89 14.44 26.07 -9.44
C GLN A 89 14.60 26.00 -7.92
N LYS A 90 14.31 27.12 -7.24
CA LYS A 90 14.25 27.14 -5.77
C LYS A 90 13.06 26.30 -5.34
N ASP A 91 13.33 25.06 -4.92
CA ASP A 91 12.28 24.19 -4.40
C ASP A 91 11.82 24.74 -3.05
N SER A 92 10.57 25.20 -2.97
CA SER A 92 9.94 25.64 -1.72
C SER A 92 9.02 24.55 -1.20
N ALA A 93 9.50 23.30 -1.15
CA ALA A 93 8.70 22.26 -0.55
C ALA A 93 8.59 22.53 0.97
N PRO A 94 7.37 22.58 1.53
CA PRO A 94 7.15 22.90 2.94
C PRO A 94 7.73 21.84 3.89
N HIS A 95 8.30 20.75 3.38
CA HIS A 95 8.87 19.66 4.16
C HIS A 95 10.36 19.42 3.88
N SER A 96 11.04 20.31 3.15
CA SER A 96 12.46 20.16 2.82
C SER A 96 13.30 21.33 3.30
N LEU A 97 14.49 21.05 3.81
CA LEU A 97 15.51 22.06 4.05
C LEU A 97 16.46 22.09 2.85
N VAL A 98 16.44 23.19 2.09
CA VAL A 98 17.38 23.40 0.99
C VAL A 98 18.72 23.86 1.57
N LEU A 99 19.72 22.99 1.51
CA LEU A 99 21.07 23.23 2.06
C LEU A 99 22.05 23.80 1.04
N TYR A 100 21.68 23.78 -0.23
CA TYR A 100 22.48 24.30 -1.35
C TYR A 100 21.56 24.93 -2.39
N GLU A 101 22.02 25.99 -3.04
CA GLU A 101 21.34 26.59 -4.18
C GLU A 101 21.90 26.04 -5.50
N ALA A 102 21.14 26.18 -6.59
CA ALA A 102 21.60 25.81 -7.93
C ALA A 102 22.93 26.49 -8.30
N THR A 103 23.15 27.72 -7.82
CA THR A 103 24.40 28.45 -8.04
C THR A 103 25.60 27.83 -7.33
N ASP A 104 25.39 27.08 -6.25
CA ASP A 104 26.45 26.36 -5.55
C ASP A 104 26.95 25.18 -6.40
N ILE A 105 26.10 24.59 -7.25
CA ILE A 105 26.51 23.50 -8.15
C ILE A 105 27.64 23.99 -9.05
N GLU A 106 27.47 25.13 -9.70
CA GLU A 106 28.46 25.68 -10.61
C GLU A 106 29.69 26.25 -9.91
N LYS A 107 29.53 26.83 -8.70
CA LYS A 107 30.60 27.55 -8.00
C LYS A 107 31.39 26.69 -7.02
N ARG A 108 30.77 25.67 -6.42
CA ARG A 108 31.32 24.89 -5.31
C ARG A 108 31.45 23.41 -5.64
N TYR A 109 30.38 22.77 -6.10
CA TYR A 109 30.35 21.32 -6.28
C TYR A 109 31.01 20.86 -7.58
N TYR A 110 30.60 21.39 -8.73
CA TYR A 110 31.12 21.01 -10.04
C TYR A 110 32.63 21.28 -10.17
N PRO A 111 33.16 22.45 -9.76
CA PRO A 111 34.58 22.70 -9.84
C PRO A 111 35.39 21.78 -8.94
N ALA A 112 34.84 21.21 -7.85
CA ALA A 112 35.59 20.30 -6.99
C ALA A 112 35.99 18.99 -7.71
N TYR A 113 35.13 18.49 -8.61
CA TYR A 113 35.32 17.21 -9.30
C TYR A 113 35.81 17.35 -10.74
N ILE A 114 35.42 18.42 -11.44
CA ILE A 114 35.78 18.65 -12.84
C ILE A 114 36.83 19.75 -12.92
N LYS A 115 38.11 19.37 -12.76
CA LYS A 115 39.28 20.26 -12.92
C LYS A 115 40.26 19.70 -13.96
N GLY A 116 40.92 20.60 -14.70
CA GLY A 116 41.99 20.25 -15.64
C GLY A 116 41.59 19.16 -16.64
N ASP A 117 42.41 18.12 -16.75
CA ASP A 117 42.21 17.02 -17.69
C ASP A 117 41.05 16.07 -17.33
N LYS A 118 40.40 16.25 -16.17
CA LYS A 118 39.35 15.32 -15.73
C LYS A 118 38.15 15.31 -16.67
N LEU A 119 37.78 16.45 -17.23
CA LEU A 119 36.72 16.54 -18.24
C LEU A 119 37.06 15.68 -19.46
N LYS A 120 38.31 15.77 -19.93
CA LYS A 120 38.79 14.96 -21.06
C LYS A 120 38.77 13.47 -20.73
N GLN A 121 39.19 13.08 -19.53
CA GLN A 121 39.14 11.69 -19.07
C GLN A 121 37.70 11.13 -19.02
N VAL A 122 36.74 11.94 -18.55
CA VAL A 122 35.32 11.55 -18.53
C VAL A 122 34.79 11.40 -19.94
N SER A 123 35.07 12.37 -20.81
CA SER A 123 34.68 12.30 -22.22
C SER A 123 35.25 11.04 -22.90
N ASP A 124 36.52 10.73 -22.69
CA ASP A 124 37.16 9.53 -23.24
C ASP A 124 36.55 8.24 -22.67
N ALA A 125 36.18 8.22 -21.39
CA ALA A 125 35.51 7.08 -20.76
C ALA A 125 34.08 6.87 -21.29
N VAL A 126 33.32 7.96 -21.47
CA VAL A 126 31.99 7.95 -22.10
C VAL A 126 32.08 7.43 -23.52
N LEU A 127 33.04 7.92 -24.32
CA LEU A 127 33.26 7.47 -25.70
C LEU A 127 33.54 5.96 -25.74
N ARG A 128 34.48 5.46 -24.93
CA ARG A 128 34.78 4.02 -24.84
C ARG A 128 33.58 3.19 -24.40
N ARG A 129 32.70 3.72 -23.53
CA ARG A 129 31.48 3.03 -23.11
C ARG A 129 30.48 2.97 -24.25
N LEU A 130 30.29 4.06 -24.97
CA LEU A 130 29.40 4.13 -26.13
C LEU A 130 29.89 3.20 -27.24
N GLU A 131 31.18 3.17 -27.55
CA GLU A 131 31.78 2.25 -28.53
C GLU A 131 31.48 0.77 -28.22
N ARG A 132 31.35 0.40 -26.94
CA ARG A 132 31.00 -0.96 -26.52
C ARG A 132 29.50 -1.24 -26.50
N THR A 133 28.68 -0.19 -26.42
CA THR A 133 27.22 -0.30 -26.28
C THR A 133 26.52 -0.21 -27.63
N VAL A 134 27.11 0.52 -28.58
CA VAL A 134 26.58 0.71 -29.93
C VAL A 134 27.00 -0.47 -30.80
N SER A 135 26.02 -1.27 -31.23
CA SER A 135 26.24 -2.42 -32.12
C SER A 135 26.19 -2.03 -33.60
N GLY A 136 25.51 -0.92 -33.89
CA GLY A 136 25.39 -0.33 -35.21
C GLY A 136 24.40 0.83 -35.17
N LEU A 137 24.84 1.99 -35.66
CA LEU A 137 24.10 3.24 -35.46
C LEU A 137 22.70 3.20 -36.10
N SER A 138 22.57 2.59 -37.28
CA SER A 138 21.30 2.40 -37.98
C SER A 138 20.41 1.32 -37.37
N SER A 139 21.00 0.21 -36.88
CA SER A 139 20.24 -0.90 -36.29
C SER A 139 19.72 -0.61 -34.89
N ASP A 140 20.47 0.18 -34.12
CA ASP A 140 20.10 0.54 -32.76
C ASP A 140 19.03 1.65 -32.74
N ILE A 141 19.11 2.60 -33.68
CA ILE A 141 18.07 3.64 -33.87
C ILE A 141 16.77 3.02 -34.38
N ALA A 142 16.82 2.14 -35.38
CA ALA A 142 15.63 1.44 -35.89
C ALA A 142 14.98 0.53 -34.83
N GLY A 143 15.78 0.04 -33.87
CA GLY A 143 15.31 -0.77 -32.75
C GLY A 143 14.90 0.01 -31.50
N GLY A 144 14.90 1.35 -31.52
CA GLY A 144 14.51 2.17 -30.37
C GLY A 144 15.46 2.08 -29.17
N ARG A 145 16.73 1.69 -29.39
CA ARG A 145 17.73 1.51 -28.31
C ARG A 145 18.45 2.80 -27.90
N THR A 146 17.95 3.96 -28.32
CA THR A 146 18.48 5.28 -27.94
C THR A 146 18.50 5.51 -26.43
N ASP A 147 17.55 4.94 -25.70
CA ASP A 147 17.49 5.03 -24.23
C ASP A 147 18.66 4.31 -23.54
N GLU A 148 19.21 3.27 -24.16
CA GLU A 148 20.37 2.54 -23.63
C GLU A 148 21.63 3.40 -23.74
N TRP A 149 21.74 4.20 -24.81
CA TRP A 149 22.85 5.14 -25.00
C TRP A 149 22.80 6.27 -23.97
N THR A 150 21.62 6.84 -23.75
CA THR A 150 21.40 7.87 -22.71
C THR A 150 21.76 7.33 -21.33
N ARG A 151 21.33 6.11 -20.99
CA ARG A 151 21.69 5.45 -19.73
C ARG A 151 23.19 5.20 -19.61
N ALA A 152 23.85 4.78 -20.68
CA ALA A 152 25.30 4.55 -20.69
C ALA A 152 26.09 5.86 -20.49
N LEU A 153 25.69 6.93 -21.19
CA LEU A 153 26.30 8.25 -21.08
C LEU A 153 26.13 8.84 -19.67
N LEU A 154 24.90 8.81 -19.14
CA LEU A 154 24.62 9.28 -17.78
C LEU A 154 25.34 8.43 -16.72
N GLY A 155 25.40 7.11 -16.91
CA GLY A 155 26.06 6.20 -15.98
C GLY A 155 27.53 6.53 -15.80
N GLU A 156 28.29 6.71 -16.89
CA GLU A 156 29.72 7.06 -16.81
C GLU A 156 29.93 8.50 -16.33
N SER A 157 29.09 9.44 -16.76
CA SER A 157 29.21 10.84 -16.35
C SER A 157 28.98 11.03 -14.84
N ARG A 158 28.11 10.20 -14.23
CA ARG A 158 27.79 10.25 -12.79
C ARG A 158 28.92 9.74 -11.90
N LYS A 159 29.75 8.79 -12.38
CA LYS A 159 30.81 8.16 -11.55
C LYS A 159 31.79 9.16 -10.96
N VAL A 160 32.10 10.24 -11.68
CA VAL A 160 33.02 11.26 -11.18
C VAL A 160 32.46 12.04 -10.00
N PHE A 161 31.14 12.08 -9.86
CA PHE A 161 30.45 12.71 -8.74
C PHE A 161 30.03 11.69 -7.67
N GLU A 162 30.32 10.40 -7.82
CA GLU A 162 29.99 9.38 -6.82
C GLU A 162 30.54 9.69 -5.41
N PRO A 163 31.76 10.26 -5.27
CA PRO A 163 32.29 10.65 -3.95
C PRO A 163 31.56 11.83 -3.30
N ILE A 164 30.68 12.54 -4.00
CA ILE A 164 30.02 13.77 -3.49
C ILE A 164 29.31 13.56 -2.16
N ARG A 165 28.75 12.36 -1.94
CA ARG A 165 28.07 12.01 -0.68
C ARG A 165 29.02 11.97 0.50
N ASN A 166 30.27 11.55 0.28
CA ASN A 166 31.29 11.42 1.32
C ASN A 166 32.02 12.75 1.57
N ASP A 167 32.27 13.51 0.49
CA ASP A 167 33.01 14.77 0.56
C ASP A 167 32.15 15.92 1.12
N PHE A 168 30.83 15.87 0.90
CA PHE A 168 29.89 16.88 1.38
C PHE A 168 29.08 16.34 2.55
N HIS A 169 29.68 16.47 3.73
CA HIS A 169 29.03 16.13 4.97
C HIS A 169 27.93 17.17 5.28
N VAL A 170 26.69 16.71 5.38
CA VAL A 170 25.50 17.56 5.52
C VAL A 170 25.60 18.50 6.73
N ILE A 171 26.29 18.07 7.81
CA ILE A 171 26.51 18.89 8.99
C ILE A 171 27.44 20.06 8.70
N LYS A 172 28.50 19.86 7.88
CA LYS A 172 29.38 20.95 7.48
C LYS A 172 28.63 21.93 6.59
N VAL A 173 27.81 21.43 5.66
CA VAL A 173 27.00 22.28 4.78
C VAL A 173 26.07 23.15 5.62
N LEU A 174 25.27 22.55 6.51
CA LEU A 174 24.35 23.25 7.40
C LEU A 174 25.04 24.38 8.20
N PHE A 175 26.27 24.15 8.65
CA PHE A 175 27.01 25.17 9.41
C PHE A 175 27.72 26.22 8.56
N SER A 176 28.05 25.90 7.30
CA SER A 176 28.75 26.81 6.39
C SER A 176 27.82 27.74 5.60
N THR A 177 26.58 27.31 5.32
CA THR A 177 25.67 28.05 4.44
C THR A 177 24.61 28.88 5.17
N MET A 178 24.35 28.60 6.45
CA MET A 178 23.29 29.27 7.21
C MET A 178 23.84 30.03 8.41
N ASP A 179 23.34 31.23 8.63
CA ASP A 179 23.51 31.98 9.87
C ASP A 179 22.77 31.29 11.02
N GLU A 180 23.12 31.63 12.26
CA GLU A 180 22.59 31.00 13.47
C GLU A 180 21.08 31.15 13.62
N GLN A 181 20.52 32.30 13.25
CA GLN A 181 19.09 32.57 13.41
C GLN A 181 18.26 31.77 12.40
N THR A 182 18.66 31.77 11.12
CA THR A 182 17.96 31.00 10.07
C THR A 182 18.02 29.51 10.35
N ARG A 183 19.21 28.99 10.70
CA ARG A 183 19.41 27.59 11.09
C ARG A 183 18.50 27.20 12.26
N GLY A 184 18.41 28.06 13.28
CA GLY A 184 17.54 27.84 14.42
C GLY A 184 16.07 27.67 14.08
N ASN A 185 15.54 28.60 13.29
CA ASN A 185 14.15 28.57 12.85
C ASN A 185 13.84 27.32 12.02
N GLN A 186 14.75 26.94 11.12
CA GLN A 186 14.58 25.76 10.26
C GLN A 186 14.63 24.45 11.06
N LEU A 187 15.55 24.32 12.01
CA LEU A 187 15.64 23.14 12.86
C LEU A 187 14.40 22.98 13.77
N ARG A 188 13.87 24.08 14.33
CA ARG A 188 12.60 24.07 15.07
C ARG A 188 11.42 23.62 14.20
N GLN A 189 11.38 24.07 12.94
CA GLN A 189 10.34 23.62 12.00
C GLN A 189 10.48 22.14 11.66
N MET A 190 11.70 21.64 11.42
CA MET A 190 11.94 20.22 11.12
C MET A 190 11.56 19.33 12.29
N ILE A 191 11.97 19.67 13.51
CA ILE A 191 11.65 18.91 14.72
C ILE A 191 10.15 18.92 15.01
N SER A 192 9.49 20.08 14.93
CA SER A 192 8.03 20.15 15.15
C SER A 192 7.25 19.37 14.09
N ARG A 193 7.71 19.37 12.83
CA ARG A 193 7.10 18.58 11.74
C ARG A 193 7.39 17.08 11.85
N SER A 194 8.48 16.66 12.48
CA SER A 194 8.77 15.24 12.71
C SER A 194 7.81 14.56 13.71
N ALA A 195 7.04 15.35 14.48
CA ALA A 195 6.14 14.86 15.50
C ALA A 195 4.81 14.24 14.98
N PHE A 196 4.67 14.09 13.67
CA PHE A 196 3.37 14.08 12.98
C PHE A 196 2.52 12.79 13.08
N TRP A 197 2.99 11.72 13.73
CA TRP A 197 2.20 10.48 13.83
C TRP A 197 1.49 10.29 15.17
N ALA A 198 2.04 10.82 16.27
CA ALA A 198 1.43 10.72 17.60
C ALA A 198 0.54 11.93 17.95
N THR A 199 0.68 13.05 17.22
CA THR A 199 -0.05 14.30 17.49
C THR A 199 -1.10 14.60 16.42
N ARG A 200 -1.98 13.65 16.11
CA ARG A 200 -3.28 14.04 15.51
C ARG A 200 -4.23 14.52 16.59
N SER A 201 -4.01 15.75 17.04
CA SER A 201 -5.11 16.61 17.50
C SER A 201 -6.08 16.78 16.33
N GLY A 202 -7.19 16.04 16.33
CA GLY A 202 -8.18 16.16 15.25
C GLY A 202 -9.18 15.03 15.14
N VAL A 203 -8.91 13.85 15.73
CA VAL A 203 -9.95 12.82 15.91
C VAL A 203 -10.58 13.04 17.29
N LEU A 204 -11.90 13.28 17.31
CA LEU A 204 -12.66 13.33 18.57
C LEU A 204 -12.44 12.00 19.32
N GLY A 205 -11.82 12.05 20.51
CA GLY A 205 -11.48 10.87 21.31
C GLY A 205 -10.01 10.42 21.28
N THR A 206 -9.07 11.21 20.76
CA THR A 206 -7.64 10.84 20.68
C THR A 206 -7.01 10.62 22.06
N PHE A 207 -6.60 9.37 22.32
CA PHE A 207 -5.60 9.05 23.32
C PHE A 207 -4.38 9.95 23.11
N ARG A 208 -4.06 10.74 24.14
CA ARG A 208 -2.79 11.45 24.19
C ARG A 208 -1.81 10.55 24.91
N LEU A 209 -0.76 10.14 24.19
CA LEU A 209 0.40 9.53 24.82
C LEU A 209 0.96 10.51 25.86
N PRO A 210 1.22 10.06 27.10
CA PRO A 210 1.96 10.84 28.07
C PRO A 210 3.28 11.32 27.47
N ASP A 211 3.69 12.55 27.78
CA ASP A 211 4.91 13.16 27.23
C ASP A 211 6.16 12.32 27.54
N GLU A 212 6.16 11.58 28.66
CA GLU A 212 7.23 10.67 29.07
C GLU A 212 7.42 9.46 28.13
N GLN A 213 6.39 9.09 27.37
CA GLN A 213 6.41 7.96 26.43
C GLN A 213 6.75 8.39 25.01
N ILE A 214 6.95 9.69 24.79
CA ILE A 214 7.32 10.28 23.51
C ILE A 214 8.78 10.70 23.59
N HIS A 215 9.62 10.06 22.77
CA HIS A 215 11.03 10.39 22.68
C HIS A 215 11.34 10.94 21.28
N PRO A 216 11.62 12.24 21.15
CA PRO A 216 12.15 12.79 19.91
C PRO A 216 13.58 12.29 19.73
N MET A 217 13.89 11.84 18.52
CA MET A 217 15.16 11.24 18.18
C MET A 217 15.73 11.90 16.92
N VAL A 218 17.04 12.10 16.92
CA VAL A 218 17.74 12.69 15.79
C VAL A 218 18.93 11.81 15.40
N GLY A 219 18.88 11.26 14.19
CA GLY A 219 20.01 10.62 13.54
C GLY A 219 20.96 11.67 13.00
N VAL A 220 22.20 11.68 13.48
CA VAL A 220 23.24 12.63 13.09
C VAL A 220 24.44 11.88 12.51
N PRO A 221 24.97 12.29 11.35
CA PRO A 221 26.08 11.58 10.73
C PRO A 221 27.37 11.75 11.52
N GLY A 222 28.10 10.65 11.66
CA GLY A 222 29.45 10.63 12.24
C GLY A 222 30.54 10.94 11.20
N PRO A 223 31.81 11.05 11.62
CA PRO A 223 32.93 11.12 10.68
C PRO A 223 33.00 9.86 9.81
N GLY A 224 33.21 10.03 8.52
CA GLY A 224 33.28 8.92 7.56
C GLY A 224 34.61 8.16 7.64
N ALA A 225 34.62 6.89 7.24
CA ALA A 225 35.77 5.97 7.36
C ALA A 225 37.01 6.38 6.53
N GLY A 226 36.90 7.33 5.62
CA GLY A 226 38.00 7.84 4.78
C GLY A 226 38.42 9.28 5.05
N MET A 227 37.91 9.91 6.11
CA MET A 227 38.20 11.32 6.41
C MET A 227 39.60 11.51 6.98
N THR A 228 40.22 12.65 6.67
CA THR A 228 41.47 13.05 7.33
C THR A 228 41.21 13.31 8.83
N PRO A 229 42.22 13.17 9.71
CA PRO A 229 42.04 13.45 11.14
C PRO A 229 41.55 14.88 11.43
N ALA A 230 41.97 15.86 10.62
CA ALA A 230 41.52 17.24 10.72
C ALA A 230 40.04 17.38 10.36
N ASP A 231 39.61 16.78 9.24
CA ASP A 231 38.21 16.79 8.81
C ASP A 231 37.29 16.06 9.79
N ALA A 232 37.73 14.92 10.32
CA ALA A 232 36.98 14.16 11.30
C ALA A 232 36.78 14.95 12.61
N SER A 233 37.81 15.67 13.06
CA SER A 233 37.72 16.57 14.22
C SER A 233 36.75 17.73 13.98
N GLU A 234 36.80 18.34 12.79
CA GLU A 234 35.87 19.41 12.40
C GLU A 234 34.41 18.93 12.37
N VAL A 235 34.13 17.77 11.74
CA VAL A 235 32.79 17.15 11.74
C VAL A 235 32.31 16.91 13.16
N THR A 236 33.16 16.33 14.01
CA THR A 236 32.81 16.05 15.41
C THR A 236 32.45 17.32 16.16
N SER A 237 33.22 18.40 15.97
CA SER A 237 32.92 19.71 16.55
C SER A 237 31.57 20.26 16.08
N HIS A 238 31.24 20.14 14.80
CA HIS A 238 29.94 20.57 14.28
C HIS A 238 28.78 19.72 14.80
N VAL A 239 28.98 18.41 14.93
CA VAL A 239 28.00 17.49 15.54
C VAL A 239 27.74 17.86 17.00
N ASP A 240 28.79 18.16 17.76
CA ASP A 240 28.64 18.55 19.17
C ASP A 240 27.94 19.91 19.30
N LYS A 241 28.28 20.89 18.44
CA LYS A 241 27.55 22.17 18.37
C LYS A 241 26.09 21.95 18.01
N PHE A 242 25.80 21.07 17.07
CA PHE A 242 24.44 20.73 16.67
C PHE A 242 23.65 20.12 17.83
N ARG A 243 24.23 19.14 18.54
CA ARG A 243 23.63 18.52 19.72
C ARG A 243 23.34 19.54 20.81
N GLN A 244 24.34 20.37 21.16
CA GLN A 244 24.17 21.43 22.15
C GLN A 244 23.07 22.40 21.76
N TYR A 245 23.03 22.80 20.49
CA TYR A 245 22.02 23.72 19.98
C TYR A 245 20.61 23.13 20.07
N VAL A 246 20.40 21.90 19.59
CA VAL A 246 19.09 21.25 19.63
C VAL A 246 18.63 21.02 21.09
N THR A 247 19.51 20.56 21.97
CA THR A 247 19.18 20.32 23.38
C THR A 247 18.86 21.61 24.14
N ARG A 248 19.56 22.71 23.84
CA ARG A 248 19.39 23.99 24.55
C ARG A 248 18.23 24.83 24.01
N GLU A 249 18.11 24.94 22.70
CA GLU A 249 17.23 25.93 22.03
C GLU A 249 15.93 25.34 21.49
N ILE A 250 15.79 24.01 21.50
CA ILE A 250 14.64 23.32 20.89
C ILE A 250 13.95 22.39 21.88
N LYS A 251 14.61 21.33 22.36
CA LYS A 251 14.02 20.41 23.34
C LYS A 251 15.11 19.61 24.07
N SER A 252 15.03 19.55 25.40
CA SER A 252 16.09 18.98 26.25
C SER A 252 16.12 17.44 26.29
N ASP A 253 15.04 16.77 25.89
CA ASP A 253 14.85 15.31 25.94
C ASP A 253 15.16 14.59 24.61
N VAL A 254 15.77 15.28 23.65
CA VAL A 254 16.12 14.72 22.34
C VAL A 254 17.27 13.72 22.48
N ARG A 255 17.06 12.51 21.94
CA ARG A 255 18.10 11.47 21.87
C ARG A 255 18.81 11.52 20.52
N PHE A 256 20.14 11.47 20.54
CA PHE A 256 20.95 11.51 19.33
C PHE A 256 21.55 10.14 19.03
N TYR A 257 21.49 9.73 17.76
CA TYR A 257 22.05 8.47 17.30
C TYR A 257 22.99 8.70 16.13
N PRO A 258 24.15 8.05 16.07
CA PRO A 258 25.00 8.12 14.90
C PRO A 258 24.33 7.39 13.73
N ILE A 259 24.36 8.01 12.55
CA ILE A 259 23.96 7.35 11.29
C ILE A 259 25.18 7.22 10.36
N PRO A 260 25.22 6.16 9.53
CA PRO A 260 26.33 5.93 8.61
C PRO A 260 26.30 6.84 7.38
N ASP A 261 25.12 7.33 6.98
CA ASP A 261 24.97 8.19 5.81
C ASP A 261 25.31 9.65 6.14
N THR A 262 26.37 10.19 5.52
CA THR A 262 26.88 11.55 5.73
C THR A 262 26.06 12.64 5.05
N SER A 263 25.10 12.27 4.20
CA SER A 263 24.30 13.20 3.41
C SER A 263 22.97 13.59 4.05
N GLU A 264 22.58 12.96 5.15
CA GLU A 264 21.26 13.13 5.76
C GLU A 264 21.33 13.46 7.26
N ILE A 265 20.28 14.10 7.78
CA ILE A 265 19.98 14.20 9.21
C ILE A 265 18.54 13.73 9.37
N ILE A 266 18.32 12.72 10.19
CA ILE A 266 17.01 12.06 10.29
C ILE A 266 16.31 12.54 11.57
N PHE A 267 15.17 13.20 11.43
CA PHE A 267 14.32 13.59 12.55
C PHE A 267 13.15 12.62 12.66
N TYR A 268 13.00 11.95 13.80
CA TYR A 268 11.91 11.01 14.04
C TYR A 268 11.48 11.03 15.50
N GLN A 269 10.35 10.40 15.78
CA GLN A 269 9.80 10.30 17.13
C GLN A 269 9.50 8.83 17.42
N GLU A 270 10.03 8.34 18.52
CA GLU A 270 9.64 7.05 19.09
C GLU A 270 8.53 7.29 20.11
N ALA A 271 7.49 6.47 20.03
CA ALA A 271 6.36 6.50 20.96
C ALA A 271 6.18 5.10 21.55
N GLY A 272 6.37 4.97 22.86
CA GLY A 272 6.12 3.73 23.58
C GLY A 272 4.63 3.58 23.93
N GLY A 273 4.07 2.37 23.78
CA GLY A 273 2.76 2.04 24.35
C GLY A 273 1.55 2.67 23.67
N PHE A 274 1.54 2.80 22.33
CA PHE A 274 0.37 3.24 21.58
C PHE A 274 -0.71 2.15 21.52
N PRO A 275 -1.90 2.32 22.13
CA PRO A 275 -2.94 1.30 22.09
C PRO A 275 -3.54 1.20 20.68
N ILE A 276 -3.60 -0.02 20.14
CA ILE A 276 -3.94 -0.27 18.74
C ILE A 276 -5.34 0.26 18.35
N ASN A 277 -6.25 0.32 19.32
CA ASN A 277 -7.62 0.83 19.17
C ASN A 277 -7.68 2.34 18.83
N TYR A 278 -6.59 3.10 18.99
CA TYR A 278 -6.51 4.51 18.60
C TYR A 278 -5.84 4.74 17.24
N VAL A 279 -5.41 3.68 16.55
CA VAL A 279 -4.85 3.81 15.20
C VAL A 279 -5.99 4.17 14.24
N SER A 280 -5.88 5.31 13.56
CA SER A 280 -6.92 5.81 12.63
C SER A 280 -7.37 4.80 11.57
N ARG A 281 -6.49 3.88 11.14
CA ARG A 281 -6.79 2.87 10.12
C ARG A 281 -7.41 1.59 10.68
N VAL A 282 -7.42 1.38 12.00
CA VAL A 282 -7.91 0.13 12.61
C VAL A 282 -9.42 0.00 12.47
N LEU A 283 -10.17 1.11 12.49
CA LEU A 283 -11.62 1.08 12.22
C LEU A 283 -11.91 0.63 10.79
N ASP A 284 -11.28 1.24 9.79
CA ASP A 284 -11.46 0.86 8.37
C ASP A 284 -11.07 -0.61 8.11
N LEU A 285 -9.98 -1.07 8.75
CA LEU A 285 -9.52 -2.44 8.65
C LEU A 285 -10.48 -3.41 9.36
N ARG A 286 -11.06 -3.00 10.50
CA ARG A 286 -12.07 -3.78 11.22
C ARG A 286 -13.32 -3.95 10.38
N ASP A 287 -13.85 -2.89 9.79
CA ASP A 287 -15.05 -2.96 8.96
C ASP A 287 -14.83 -3.85 7.74
N SER A 288 -13.67 -3.69 7.09
CA SER A 288 -13.27 -4.53 5.95
C SER A 288 -13.14 -5.99 6.36
N TYR A 289 -12.46 -6.27 7.47
CA TYR A 289 -12.30 -7.63 8.00
C TYR A 289 -13.65 -8.26 8.34
N LEU A 290 -14.51 -7.55 9.07
CA LEU A 290 -15.84 -8.02 9.48
C LEU A 290 -16.74 -8.31 8.29
N LYS A 291 -16.69 -7.47 7.27
CA LYS A 291 -17.43 -7.69 6.03
C LYS A 291 -17.00 -9.01 5.35
N LEU A 292 -15.70 -9.17 5.08
CA LEU A 292 -15.18 -10.38 4.41
C LEU A 292 -15.43 -11.64 5.26
N TYR A 293 -15.30 -11.52 6.58
CA TYR A 293 -15.56 -12.61 7.52
C TYR A 293 -17.03 -13.05 7.51
N THR A 294 -17.98 -12.10 7.51
CA THR A 294 -19.42 -12.41 7.44
C THR A 294 -19.86 -12.95 6.07
N GLU A 295 -19.14 -12.61 5.01
CA GLU A 295 -19.28 -13.15 3.64
C GLU A 295 -18.66 -14.56 3.48
N GLY A 296 -17.92 -15.04 4.48
CA GLY A 296 -17.32 -16.38 4.50
C GLY A 296 -16.02 -16.50 3.69
N GLU A 297 -15.33 -15.39 3.43
CA GLU A 297 -14.04 -15.42 2.74
C GLU A 297 -12.93 -16.03 3.62
N CYS A 298 -12.01 -16.77 3.00
CA CYS A 298 -10.83 -17.32 3.68
C CYS A 298 -9.83 -16.21 4.00
N LEU A 299 -9.93 -15.63 5.19
CA LEU A 299 -8.96 -14.65 5.69
C LEU A 299 -7.65 -15.35 6.09
N HIS A 300 -6.51 -14.69 5.88
CA HIS A 300 -5.16 -15.19 6.26
C HIS A 300 -4.95 -15.35 7.77
N ILE A 301 -5.87 -14.81 8.57
CA ILE A 301 -5.97 -15.02 10.01
C ILE A 301 -6.94 -16.17 10.20
N GLU A 302 -6.60 -17.18 11.02
CA GLU A 302 -7.45 -18.33 11.31
C GLU A 302 -8.91 -17.90 11.42
N CYS A 303 -9.81 -18.53 10.66
CA CYS A 303 -11.25 -18.24 10.65
C CYS A 303 -11.92 -18.46 12.03
N GLN A 304 -11.14 -18.85 13.03
CA GLN A 304 -11.53 -19.08 14.42
C GLN A 304 -11.03 -17.99 15.38
N ASP A 305 -10.28 -16.98 14.93
CA ASP A 305 -9.78 -15.91 15.81
C ASP A 305 -10.89 -14.91 16.14
N LYS A 306 -11.73 -15.30 17.11
CA LYS A 306 -12.88 -14.52 17.64
C LYS A 306 -12.47 -13.20 18.32
N LYS A 307 -11.17 -12.90 18.43
CA LYS A 307 -10.61 -11.76 19.18
C LYS A 307 -10.38 -10.51 18.33
N PHE A 308 -10.39 -10.61 16.99
CA PHE A 308 -10.14 -9.44 16.14
C PHE A 308 -11.20 -8.33 16.30
N PRO A 309 -12.50 -8.63 16.50
CA PRO A 309 -13.50 -7.59 16.74
C PRO A 309 -13.32 -6.84 18.06
N ASP A 310 -12.57 -7.40 19.02
CA ASP A 310 -12.28 -6.80 20.32
C ASP A 310 -11.13 -5.77 20.28
N LEU A 311 -10.49 -5.58 19.12
CA LEU A 311 -9.37 -4.65 18.95
C LEU A 311 -9.79 -3.17 18.94
N ALA A 312 -11.09 -2.88 18.80
CA ALA A 312 -11.62 -1.51 18.78
C ALA A 312 -12.65 -1.31 19.90
N ILE A 313 -12.65 -0.12 20.50
CA ILE A 313 -13.71 0.29 21.42
C ILE A 313 -14.97 0.51 20.59
N LEU A 314 -16.04 -0.21 20.91
CA LEU A 314 -17.33 -0.05 20.26
C LEU A 314 -17.85 1.39 20.42
N THR A 315 -18.35 1.98 19.34
CA THR A 315 -19.10 3.25 19.45
C THR A 315 -20.39 3.05 20.25
N LYS A 316 -21.06 4.15 20.60
CA LYS A 316 -22.37 4.06 21.28
C LYS A 316 -23.39 3.34 20.40
N GLU A 317 -23.38 3.63 19.11
CA GLU A 317 -24.26 3.02 18.12
C GLU A 317 -23.97 1.53 17.95
N GLU A 318 -22.70 1.15 17.88
CA GLU A 318 -22.30 -0.26 17.79
C GLU A 318 -22.65 -1.05 19.05
N ARG A 319 -22.51 -0.41 20.22
CA ARG A 319 -22.93 -1.02 21.48
C ARG A 319 -24.43 -1.27 21.51
N VAL A 320 -25.25 -0.30 21.10
CA VAL A 320 -26.70 -0.48 20.98
C VAL A 320 -27.03 -1.59 19.98
N ALA A 321 -26.37 -1.61 18.81
CA ALA A 321 -26.56 -2.64 17.80
C ALA A 321 -26.19 -4.04 18.30
N LEU A 322 -25.15 -4.16 19.14
CA LEU A 322 -24.76 -5.42 19.78
C LEU A 322 -25.78 -5.84 20.83
N GLU A 323 -26.25 -4.92 21.67
CA GLU A 323 -27.29 -5.19 22.68
C GLU A 323 -28.59 -5.67 22.00
N GLU A 324 -29.02 -5.00 20.93
CA GLU A 324 -30.13 -5.40 20.07
C GLU A 324 -29.91 -6.76 19.39
N ALA A 325 -28.70 -7.03 18.89
CA ALA A 325 -28.37 -8.32 18.27
C ALA A 325 -28.48 -9.47 19.28
N HIS A 326 -28.04 -9.27 20.53
CA HIS A 326 -28.21 -10.23 21.60
C HIS A 326 -29.68 -10.47 21.95
N GLU A 327 -30.49 -9.41 22.05
CA GLU A 327 -31.93 -9.54 22.27
C GLU A 327 -32.59 -10.32 21.14
N CYS A 328 -32.26 -9.98 19.89
CA CYS A 328 -32.77 -10.65 18.70
C CYS A 328 -32.40 -12.15 18.68
N TYR A 329 -31.15 -12.49 19.02
CA TYR A 329 -30.70 -13.87 19.11
C TYR A 329 -31.43 -14.66 20.22
N VAL A 330 -31.48 -14.14 21.44
CA VAL A 330 -32.08 -14.84 22.60
C VAL A 330 -33.56 -15.11 22.35
N LEU A 331 -34.32 -14.08 21.95
CA LEU A 331 -35.75 -14.21 21.68
C LEU A 331 -36.03 -15.04 20.42
N GLY A 332 -35.19 -14.89 19.38
CA GLY A 332 -35.27 -15.72 18.18
C GLY A 332 -35.11 -17.22 18.49
N CYS A 333 -34.19 -17.58 19.39
CA CYS A 333 -34.07 -18.97 19.84
C CYS A 333 -35.30 -19.44 20.63
N MET A 334 -35.83 -18.60 21.54
CA MET A 334 -36.98 -18.95 22.37
C MET A 334 -38.28 -19.17 21.58
N PHE A 335 -38.49 -18.40 20.52
CA PHE A 335 -39.67 -18.50 19.65
C PHE A 335 -39.50 -19.44 18.46
N ASP A 336 -38.38 -20.16 18.38
CA ASP A 336 -38.01 -20.96 17.21
C ASP A 336 -37.96 -20.16 15.88
N ILE A 337 -37.78 -18.85 16.04
CA ILE A 337 -37.17 -17.87 15.11
C ILE A 337 -36.04 -18.39 14.23
N LEU A 338 -35.02 -18.77 14.99
CA LEU A 338 -33.71 -19.20 14.56
C LEU A 338 -33.68 -20.71 14.73
N GLU A 339 -33.68 -21.45 13.63
CA GLU A 339 -33.56 -22.90 13.66
C GLU A 339 -32.10 -23.29 13.84
N PHE A 340 -31.81 -24.35 14.60
CA PHE A 340 -30.45 -24.89 14.74
C PHE A 340 -30.34 -26.24 14.04
N ARG A 341 -29.46 -26.34 13.03
CA ARG A 341 -29.21 -27.59 12.29
C ARG A 341 -27.72 -27.74 12.00
N ALA A 342 -27.18 -28.95 12.22
CA ALA A 342 -25.80 -29.32 11.90
C ALA A 342 -24.71 -28.38 12.48
N GLY A 343 -24.94 -27.80 13.67
CA GLY A 343 -23.98 -26.89 14.30
C GLY A 343 -24.17 -25.41 13.95
N GLU A 344 -25.13 -25.08 13.09
CA GLU A 344 -25.37 -23.72 12.61
C GLU A 344 -26.80 -23.26 12.85
N TYR A 345 -26.97 -21.95 13.06
CA TYR A 345 -28.25 -21.28 13.08
C TYR A 345 -28.66 -20.86 11.69
N LEU A 346 -29.94 -21.06 11.40
CA LEU A 346 -30.60 -20.77 10.13
C LEU A 346 -31.80 -19.88 10.42
N TRP A 347 -32.03 -18.90 9.57
CA TRP A 347 -33.26 -18.12 9.57
C TRP A 347 -34.01 -18.38 8.26
N MET A 348 -35.31 -18.66 8.36
CA MET A 348 -36.14 -18.89 7.17
C MET A 348 -36.71 -17.55 6.69
N GLU A 349 -36.16 -17.02 5.61
CA GLU A 349 -36.62 -15.77 5.00
C GLU A 349 -37.68 -16.06 3.94
N ARG A 350 -38.76 -15.27 3.95
CA ARG A 350 -39.79 -15.34 2.92
C ARG A 350 -39.31 -14.57 1.68
N ASP A 351 -39.00 -15.30 0.61
CA ASP A 351 -38.68 -14.75 -0.71
C ASP A 351 -39.85 -15.05 -1.67
N GLY A 352 -40.75 -14.06 -1.81
CA GLY A 352 -42.01 -14.21 -2.54
C GLY A 352 -42.95 -15.25 -1.90
N PHE A 353 -43.17 -16.36 -2.62
CA PHE A 353 -44.02 -17.47 -2.18
C PHE A 353 -43.24 -18.62 -1.53
N GLN A 354 -41.90 -18.56 -1.49
CA GLN A 354 -41.05 -19.62 -0.94
C GLN A 354 -40.34 -19.16 0.33
N MET A 355 -40.15 -20.08 1.27
CA MET A 355 -39.25 -19.88 2.40
C MET A 355 -37.87 -20.35 2.00
N ARG A 356 -36.86 -19.47 2.08
CA ARG A 356 -35.47 -19.80 1.78
C ARG A 356 -34.66 -19.85 3.07
N PRO A 357 -33.83 -20.89 3.28
CA PRO A 357 -32.93 -20.93 4.41
C PRO A 357 -31.81 -19.91 4.23
N HIS A 358 -31.62 -19.06 5.23
CA HIS A 358 -30.55 -18.08 5.32
C HIS A 358 -29.57 -18.51 6.43
N PRO A 359 -28.40 -19.08 6.09
CA PRO A 359 -27.44 -19.57 7.08
C PRO A 359 -26.74 -18.41 7.80
N LEU A 360 -26.84 -18.41 9.12
CA LEU A 360 -26.23 -17.41 10.00
C LEU A 360 -24.96 -17.92 10.68
N GLY A 361 -24.70 -19.23 10.68
CA GLY A 361 -23.48 -19.84 11.23
C GLY A 361 -23.59 -20.16 12.72
N ASP A 362 -22.46 -20.26 13.43
CA ASP A 362 -22.44 -20.51 14.88
C ASP A 362 -23.03 -19.33 15.68
N ARG A 363 -23.18 -19.48 17.00
CA ARG A 363 -23.71 -18.42 17.88
C ARG A 363 -22.99 -17.09 17.71
N TYR A 364 -21.67 -17.12 17.58
CA TYR A 364 -20.85 -15.92 17.46
C TYR A 364 -21.13 -15.22 16.13
N MET A 365 -21.18 -15.98 15.02
CA MET A 365 -21.47 -15.46 13.69
C MET A 365 -22.88 -14.87 13.61
N VAL A 366 -23.87 -15.48 14.27
CA VAL A 366 -25.24 -14.94 14.33
C VAL A 366 -25.25 -13.54 14.96
N ILE A 367 -24.66 -13.40 16.15
CA ILE A 367 -24.60 -12.11 16.86
C ILE A 367 -23.83 -11.08 16.03
N LEU A 368 -22.75 -11.49 15.37
CA LEU A 368 -21.95 -10.62 14.52
C LEU A 368 -22.75 -10.14 13.30
N LYS A 369 -23.40 -11.05 12.55
CA LYS A 369 -24.23 -10.70 11.40
C LYS A 369 -25.40 -9.80 11.78
N LEU A 370 -26.05 -10.08 12.91
CA LEU A 370 -27.15 -9.26 13.43
C LEU A 370 -26.69 -7.87 13.89
N SER A 371 -25.50 -7.75 14.50
CA SER A 371 -24.99 -6.44 14.93
C SER A 371 -24.58 -5.56 13.73
N GLN A 372 -23.99 -6.16 12.69
CA GLN A 372 -23.53 -5.45 11.48
C GLN A 372 -24.67 -5.12 10.51
N THR A 373 -25.67 -6.00 10.37
CA THR A 373 -26.70 -5.87 9.32
C THR A 373 -28.03 -5.43 9.90
N HIS A 374 -28.23 -4.11 10.02
CA HIS A 374 -29.49 -3.52 10.51
C HIS A 374 -30.75 -4.06 9.79
N PRO A 375 -30.81 -4.18 8.45
CA PRO A 375 -32.00 -4.71 7.78
C PRO A 375 -32.33 -6.17 8.14
N LEU A 376 -31.31 -7.01 8.34
CA LEU A 376 -31.49 -8.39 8.78
C LEU A 376 -32.05 -8.42 10.21
N ARG A 377 -31.46 -7.62 11.10
CA ARG A 377 -31.89 -7.51 12.50
C ARG A 377 -33.33 -7.03 12.63
N GLU A 378 -33.72 -5.98 11.89
CA GLU A 378 -35.10 -5.47 11.90
C GLU A 378 -36.11 -6.50 11.39
N LYS A 379 -35.83 -7.18 10.26
CA LYS A 379 -36.75 -8.22 9.73
C LYS A 379 -36.98 -9.36 10.73
N LEU A 380 -35.93 -9.78 11.44
CA LEU A 380 -36.02 -10.84 12.43
C LEU A 380 -36.74 -10.35 13.69
N PHE A 381 -36.46 -9.11 14.11
CA PHE A 381 -37.19 -8.47 15.19
C PHE A 381 -38.67 -8.27 14.91
N ASP A 382 -39.09 -7.97 13.69
CA ASP A 382 -40.50 -7.84 13.36
C ASP A 382 -41.26 -9.15 13.59
N GLN A 383 -40.65 -10.29 13.27
CA GLN A 383 -41.22 -11.61 13.56
C GLN A 383 -41.27 -11.88 15.06
N ILE A 384 -40.20 -11.55 15.79
CA ILE A 384 -40.14 -11.68 17.25
C ILE A 384 -41.19 -10.80 17.93
N ARG A 385 -41.30 -9.53 17.53
CA ARG A 385 -42.28 -8.57 18.05
C ARG A 385 -43.69 -9.04 17.78
N ALA A 386 -43.98 -9.57 16.58
CA ALA A 386 -45.29 -10.13 16.26
C ALA A 386 -45.66 -11.33 17.16
N LYS A 387 -44.71 -12.25 17.40
CA LYS A 387 -44.91 -13.39 18.32
C LYS A 387 -45.08 -12.94 19.77
N LEU A 388 -44.25 -12.01 20.23
CA LEU A 388 -44.30 -11.46 21.58
C LEU A 388 -45.63 -10.72 21.81
N ASP A 389 -46.06 -9.87 20.89
CA ASP A 389 -47.33 -9.16 20.97
C ASP A 389 -48.53 -10.10 21.00
N SER A 390 -48.50 -11.17 20.18
CA SER A 390 -49.52 -12.22 20.20
C SER A 390 -49.59 -12.91 21.56
N LEU A 391 -48.45 -13.22 22.17
CA LEU A 391 -48.38 -13.85 23.48
C LEU A 391 -48.81 -12.91 24.61
N LEU A 392 -48.38 -11.65 24.60
CA LEU A 392 -48.74 -10.69 25.66
C LEU A 392 -50.22 -10.30 25.64
N LYS A 393 -50.89 -10.42 24.49
CA LYS A 393 -52.32 -10.15 24.29
C LYS A 393 -53.19 -11.41 24.35
N THR A 394 -52.60 -12.59 24.54
CA THR A 394 -53.35 -13.85 24.61
C THR A 394 -54.29 -13.85 25.82
N SER A 395 -55.43 -14.52 25.68
CA SER A 395 -56.31 -14.85 26.81
C SER A 395 -55.99 -16.20 27.44
N GLU A 396 -55.08 -16.97 26.82
CA GLU A 396 -54.72 -18.31 27.26
C GLU A 396 -53.61 -18.27 28.34
N VAL A 397 -53.98 -18.60 29.58
CA VAL A 397 -53.05 -18.63 30.72
C VAL A 397 -51.89 -19.59 30.47
N ASP A 398 -52.16 -20.74 29.85
CA ASP A 398 -51.15 -21.77 29.59
C ASP A 398 -50.04 -21.31 28.65
N GLN A 399 -50.35 -20.52 27.61
CA GLN A 399 -49.35 -19.98 26.69
C GLN A 399 -48.43 -18.97 27.38
N LEU A 400 -49.02 -18.06 28.17
CA LEU A 400 -48.25 -17.05 28.89
C LEU A 400 -47.41 -17.68 30.02
N ALA A 401 -47.97 -18.67 30.73
CA ALA A 401 -47.27 -19.44 31.75
C ALA A 401 -46.14 -20.29 31.16
N ALA A 402 -46.31 -20.88 29.96
CA ALA A 402 -45.26 -21.59 29.26
C ALA A 402 -44.10 -20.64 28.90
N PHE A 403 -44.40 -19.46 28.37
CA PHE A 403 -43.35 -18.47 28.08
C PHE A 403 -42.62 -18.00 29.34
N ALA A 404 -43.35 -17.73 30.41
CA ALA A 404 -42.74 -17.34 31.69
C ALA A 404 -41.89 -18.48 32.30
N ALA A 405 -42.34 -19.73 32.15
CA ALA A 405 -41.58 -20.92 32.54
C ALA A 405 -40.29 -21.06 31.71
N LEU A 406 -40.36 -20.80 30.41
CA LEU A 406 -39.21 -20.79 29.51
C LEU A 406 -38.17 -19.74 29.91
N LEU A 407 -38.62 -18.51 30.15
CA LEU A 407 -37.75 -17.41 30.60
C LEU A 407 -37.06 -17.77 31.91
N SER A 408 -37.81 -18.25 32.90
CA SER A 408 -37.26 -18.64 34.21
C SER A 408 -36.21 -19.76 34.09
N THR A 409 -36.49 -20.81 33.33
CA THR A 409 -35.55 -21.92 33.11
C THR A 409 -34.30 -21.45 32.37
N THR A 410 -34.46 -20.62 31.32
CA THR A 410 -33.33 -20.10 30.55
C THR A 410 -32.47 -19.15 31.38
N LYS A 411 -33.09 -18.32 32.23
CA LYS A 411 -32.40 -17.44 33.18
C LYS A 411 -31.54 -18.26 34.12
N ARG A 412 -32.13 -19.30 34.73
CA ARG A 412 -31.40 -20.21 35.63
C ARG A 412 -30.22 -20.88 34.94
N ASN A 413 -30.40 -21.33 33.69
CA ASN A 413 -29.32 -21.92 32.90
C ASN A 413 -28.21 -20.91 32.59
N ALA A 414 -28.55 -19.64 32.30
CA ALA A 414 -27.59 -18.58 32.02
C ALA A 414 -26.71 -18.24 33.24
N TYR A 415 -27.27 -18.29 34.46
CA TYR A 415 -26.50 -18.16 35.71
C TYR A 415 -25.69 -19.42 36.05
N GLY A 416 -26.16 -20.61 35.67
CA GLY A 416 -25.50 -21.89 35.97
C GLY A 416 -25.21 -22.04 37.47
N ASP A 417 -23.96 -22.39 37.80
CA ASP A 417 -23.50 -22.58 39.19
C ASP A 417 -23.53 -21.31 40.05
N LYS A 418 -23.66 -20.13 39.42
CA LYS A 418 -23.74 -18.84 40.10
C LYS A 418 -25.16 -18.48 40.53
N TRP A 419 -26.17 -19.27 40.15
CA TRP A 419 -27.56 -19.02 40.54
C TRP A 419 -27.71 -18.95 42.07
N GLY A 420 -28.24 -17.84 42.58
CA GLY A 420 -28.41 -17.60 44.01
C GLY A 420 -27.11 -17.34 44.80
N LYS A 421 -25.94 -17.28 44.14
CA LYS A 421 -24.64 -17.00 44.77
C LYS A 421 -24.14 -15.57 44.50
N VAL A 422 -24.46 -15.02 43.34
CA VAL A 422 -24.11 -13.64 42.96
C VAL A 422 -25.28 -12.69 43.24
N SER A 423 -24.97 -11.45 43.61
CA SER A 423 -25.96 -10.47 44.06
C SER A 423 -26.60 -9.69 42.90
N GLY A 424 -25.90 -9.58 41.77
CA GLY A 424 -26.38 -8.93 40.56
C GLY A 424 -25.94 -9.64 39.27
N GLU A 425 -26.66 -9.36 38.18
CA GLU A 425 -26.32 -9.84 36.82
C GLU A 425 -24.99 -9.27 36.30
N GLU A 426 -24.49 -8.17 36.86
CA GLU A 426 -23.21 -7.53 36.49
C GLU A 426 -21.98 -8.37 36.87
N GLU A 427 -22.14 -9.33 37.79
CA GLU A 427 -21.08 -10.27 38.20
C GLU A 427 -20.97 -11.47 37.23
N LEU A 428 -21.81 -11.51 36.20
CA LEU A 428 -21.77 -12.53 35.15
C LEU A 428 -20.81 -12.12 34.03
N PRO A 429 -20.17 -13.08 33.34
CA PRO A 429 -19.50 -12.85 32.07
C PRO A 429 -20.44 -12.13 31.09
N PHE A 430 -19.87 -11.25 30.25
CA PHE A 430 -20.63 -10.37 29.36
C PHE A 430 -21.78 -11.07 28.61
N GLU A 431 -21.52 -12.22 27.99
CA GLU A 431 -22.55 -12.96 27.26
C GLU A 431 -23.71 -13.45 28.15
N GLN A 432 -23.41 -13.94 29.35
CA GLN A 432 -24.42 -14.40 30.31
C GLN A 432 -25.21 -13.22 30.88
N MET A 433 -24.51 -12.11 31.18
CA MET A 433 -25.14 -10.86 31.60
C MET A 433 -26.13 -10.36 30.55
N MET A 434 -25.74 -10.34 29.27
CA MET A 434 -26.62 -9.91 28.17
C MET A 434 -27.85 -10.81 28.03
N GLU A 435 -27.68 -12.12 28.13
CA GLU A 435 -28.80 -13.07 28.09
C GLU A 435 -29.77 -12.87 29.28
N VAL A 436 -29.24 -12.69 30.49
CA VAL A 436 -30.06 -12.41 31.70
C VAL A 436 -30.78 -11.07 31.62
N ARG A 437 -30.16 -10.04 31.05
CA ARG A 437 -30.79 -8.72 30.84
C ARG A 437 -32.00 -8.81 29.93
N VAL A 438 -31.84 -9.46 28.79
CA VAL A 438 -32.92 -9.68 27.82
C VAL A 438 -34.09 -10.41 28.48
N ILE A 439 -33.78 -11.48 29.22
CA ILE A 439 -34.78 -12.30 29.91
C ILE A 439 -35.51 -11.48 30.98
N SER A 440 -34.77 -10.77 31.83
CA SER A 440 -35.35 -9.95 32.91
C SER A 440 -36.25 -8.83 32.36
N ALA A 441 -35.89 -8.26 31.20
CA ALA A 441 -36.74 -7.29 30.52
C ALA A 441 -38.08 -7.90 30.05
N GLN A 442 -38.07 -9.14 29.54
CA GLN A 442 -39.32 -9.81 29.15
C GLN A 442 -40.15 -10.28 30.35
N GLU A 443 -39.52 -10.77 31.43
CA GLU A 443 -40.22 -11.11 32.68
C GLU A 443 -41.01 -9.91 33.22
N LYS A 444 -40.43 -8.71 33.16
CA LYS A 444 -41.11 -7.45 33.52
C LYS A 444 -42.30 -7.16 32.60
N LYS A 445 -42.18 -7.35 31.29
CA LYS A 445 -43.31 -7.17 30.36
C LYS A 445 -44.45 -8.16 30.62
N ILE A 446 -44.13 -9.40 31.00
CA ILE A 446 -45.14 -10.42 31.35
C ILE A 446 -45.87 -10.02 32.64
N SER A 447 -45.15 -9.60 33.68
CA SER A 447 -45.79 -9.19 34.94
C SER A 447 -46.70 -7.98 34.76
N GLU A 448 -46.41 -7.14 33.76
CA GLU A 448 -47.24 -6.00 33.38
C GLU A 448 -48.41 -6.34 32.44
N SER A 449 -48.51 -7.59 31.95
CA SER A 449 -49.56 -8.03 31.00
C SER A 449 -50.98 -7.91 31.60
N PRO A 450 -52.00 -7.53 30.80
CA PRO A 450 -53.39 -7.47 31.25
C PRO A 450 -53.92 -8.78 31.84
N LEU A 451 -53.45 -9.93 31.31
CA LEU A 451 -53.88 -11.24 31.79
C LEU A 451 -53.35 -11.50 33.20
N VAL A 452 -52.07 -11.21 33.46
CA VAL A 452 -51.44 -11.37 34.79
C VAL A 452 -52.07 -10.45 35.82
N ARG A 453 -52.39 -9.21 35.43
CA ARG A 453 -53.14 -8.28 36.30
C ARG A 453 -54.53 -8.79 36.67
N LYS A 454 -55.15 -9.62 35.82
CA LYS A 454 -56.48 -10.19 36.03
C LYS A 454 -56.46 -11.45 36.88
N ILE A 455 -55.55 -12.38 36.63
CA ILE A 455 -55.47 -13.67 37.32
C ILE A 455 -54.61 -13.61 38.60
N GLY A 456 -53.75 -12.60 38.71
CA GLY A 456 -52.77 -12.46 39.78
C GLY A 456 -51.45 -13.18 39.49
N PRO A 457 -50.31 -12.67 39.99
CA PRO A 457 -49.00 -13.26 39.75
C PRO A 457 -48.86 -14.67 40.35
N ASP A 458 -49.55 -14.96 41.45
CA ASP A 458 -49.47 -16.26 42.14
C ASP A 458 -50.05 -17.40 41.28
N GLN A 459 -51.20 -17.16 40.63
CA GLN A 459 -51.81 -18.16 39.74
C GLN A 459 -50.94 -18.45 38.51
N LEU A 460 -50.28 -17.42 37.95
CA LEU A 460 -49.31 -17.61 36.87
C LEU A 460 -48.10 -18.42 37.36
N GLY A 461 -47.61 -18.13 38.57
CA GLY A 461 -46.48 -18.83 39.19
C GLY A 461 -46.75 -20.31 39.45
N GLU A 462 -47.92 -20.65 39.99
CA GLU A 462 -48.36 -22.03 40.18
C GLU A 462 -48.37 -22.79 38.84
N ARG A 463 -48.97 -22.18 37.81
CA ARG A 463 -49.05 -22.80 36.48
C ARG A 463 -47.67 -22.94 35.81
N MET A 464 -46.79 -21.97 36.01
CA MET A 464 -45.38 -22.04 35.59
C MET A 464 -44.68 -23.26 36.17
N VAL A 465 -44.80 -23.48 37.50
CA VAL A 465 -44.14 -24.60 38.19
C VAL A 465 -44.69 -25.94 37.71
N GLU A 466 -45.98 -26.03 37.41
CA GLU A 466 -46.58 -27.22 36.80
C GLU A 466 -46.00 -27.50 35.41
N LEU A 467 -45.92 -26.49 34.54
CA LEU A 467 -45.38 -26.63 33.18
C LEU A 467 -43.88 -26.94 33.17
N GLN A 468 -43.11 -26.46 34.15
CA GLN A 468 -41.70 -26.84 34.31
C GLN A 468 -41.54 -28.32 34.67
N LYS A 469 -42.48 -28.91 35.41
CA LYS A 469 -42.47 -30.34 35.78
C LYS A 469 -43.04 -31.23 34.69
N SER A 470 -43.95 -30.73 33.86
CA SER A 470 -44.62 -31.48 32.80
C SER A 470 -44.98 -30.54 31.64
N PRO A 471 -44.08 -30.38 30.65
CA PRO A 471 -44.20 -29.32 29.64
C PRO A 471 -45.37 -29.46 28.64
N ASN A 472 -46.20 -30.49 28.71
CA ASN A 472 -47.45 -30.67 27.92
C ASN A 472 -47.36 -30.35 26.42
N GLY A 473 -46.18 -30.43 25.81
CA GLY A 473 -45.94 -30.05 24.41
C GLY A 473 -45.81 -28.54 24.14
N LEU A 474 -46.01 -27.68 25.14
CA LEU A 474 -45.88 -26.22 25.02
C LEU A 474 -44.42 -25.74 25.09
N LEU A 475 -43.54 -26.56 25.66
CA LEU A 475 -42.09 -26.36 25.66
C LEU A 475 -41.43 -27.56 25.01
N ARG A 476 -40.46 -27.29 24.13
CA ARG A 476 -39.63 -28.32 23.50
C ARG A 476 -38.16 -28.03 23.67
N GLU A 477 -37.39 -29.10 23.79
CA GLU A 477 -35.93 -29.05 23.74
C GLU A 477 -35.48 -29.00 22.28
N ARG A 478 -34.57 -28.06 21.99
CA ARG A 478 -33.99 -27.84 20.68
C ARG A 478 -32.71 -28.68 20.52
N PRO A 479 -32.26 -28.94 19.28
CA PRO A 479 -31.02 -29.69 19.04
C PRO A 479 -29.73 -29.00 19.56
N ASP A 480 -29.79 -27.70 19.88
CA ASP A 480 -28.70 -26.94 20.53
C ASP A 480 -28.71 -27.07 22.08
N GLY A 481 -29.62 -27.87 22.65
CA GLY A 481 -29.80 -28.03 24.09
C GLY A 481 -30.53 -26.86 24.76
N ARG A 482 -31.06 -25.90 24.00
CA ARG A 482 -31.91 -24.81 24.52
C ARG A 482 -33.38 -25.21 24.50
N LEU A 483 -34.21 -24.50 25.26
CA LEU A 483 -35.66 -24.66 25.23
C LEU A 483 -36.30 -23.63 24.29
N ALA A 484 -37.41 -24.00 23.64
CA ALA A 484 -38.26 -23.11 22.86
C ALA A 484 -39.74 -23.36 23.15
N ILE A 485 -40.58 -22.37 22.84
CA ILE A 485 -42.03 -22.54 22.78
C ILE A 485 -42.39 -23.46 21.60
N GLY A 486 -43.23 -24.45 21.89
CA GLY A 486 -43.71 -25.48 20.96
C GLY A 486 -44.75 -24.99 19.96
#